data_AF-A5KSN9-F1
#
_entry.id   AF-A5KSN9-F1
#
_cell.length_a   1.000
_cell.length_b   1.000
_cell.length_c   1.000
_cell.angle_alpha   90.00
_cell.angle_beta   90.00
_cell.angle_gamma   90.00
#
_symmetry.space_group_name_H-M   'P 1'
#
loop_
_entity.id
_entity.type
_entity.pdbx_description
1 polymer ?
#
loop_
_entity_poly.entity_id
_entity_poly.type
_entity_poly.pdbx_seq_one_letter_code
_entity_poly.pdbx_strand_id
1 'polypeptide(L)' 'MEKYLQNVEKFAILMHEISYKTRFEGIAMPKRTHQPKNRRQARKQGFRARMRKAVDVIKSRRLKGRKKLTV' A
#
# COMPACT_ATOMS: atom_id res chain seq x y z
N MET A 1 5.97 -44.68 25.53
CA MET A 1 4.91 -43.67 25.26
C MET A 1 5.48 -42.25 25.25
N GLU A 2 6.26 -41.86 26.25
CA GLU A 2 6.85 -40.51 26.39
C GLU A 2 7.76 -40.08 25.21
N LYS A 3 8.57 -41.00 24.68
CA LYS A 3 9.39 -40.77 23.47
C LYS A 3 8.56 -40.49 22.21
N TYR A 4 7.36 -41.06 22.11
CA TYR A 4 6.45 -40.80 20.99
C TYR A 4 5.84 -39.41 21.12
N LEU A 5 5.40 -39.01 22.34
CA LEU A 5 4.87 -37.67 22.61
C LEU A 5 5.90 -36.57 22.35
N GLN A 6 7.16 -36.74 22.77
CA GLN A 6 8.26 -35.81 22.45
C GLN A 6 8.50 -35.64 20.94
N ASN A 7 8.25 -36.68 20.13
CA ASN A 7 8.40 -36.61 18.68
C ASN A 7 7.21 -35.88 18.02
N VAL A 8 5.98 -36.03 18.52
CA VAL A 8 4.82 -35.29 18.01
C VAL A 8 4.93 -33.80 18.36
N GLU A 9 5.38 -33.47 19.57
CA GLU A 9 5.61 -32.08 19.99
C GLU A 9 6.74 -31.42 19.18
N LYS A 10 7.86 -32.12 18.98
CA LYS A 10 8.94 -31.64 18.10
C LYS A 10 8.47 -31.45 16.67
N PHE A 11 7.62 -32.34 16.15
CA PHE A 11 7.05 -32.22 14.81
C PHE A 11 6.10 -31.01 14.71
N ALA A 12 5.25 -30.79 15.72
CA ALA A 12 4.36 -29.63 15.77
C ALA A 12 5.13 -28.30 15.85
N ILE A 13 6.19 -28.24 16.66
CA ILE A 13 7.09 -27.08 16.75
C ILE A 13 7.77 -26.85 15.39
N LEU A 14 8.35 -27.90 14.78
CA LEU A 14 8.99 -27.81 13.47
C LEU A 14 8.03 -27.35 12.37
N MET A 15 6.78 -27.81 12.37
CA MET A 15 5.76 -27.40 11.41
C MET A 15 5.29 -25.97 11.64
N HIS A 16 5.18 -25.52 12.90
CA HIS A 16 4.95 -24.11 13.22
C HIS A 16 6.15 -23.25 12.79
N GLU A 17 7.38 -23.76 12.97
CA GLU A 17 8.61 -23.08 12.61
C GLU A 17 8.74 -22.87 11.10
N ILE A 18 8.55 -23.94 10.33
CA ILE A 18 8.54 -23.90 8.87
C ILE A 18 7.41 -23.00 8.35
N SER A 19 6.24 -23.00 9.00
CA SER A 19 5.08 -22.20 8.60
C SER A 19 5.24 -20.69 8.85
N TYR A 20 5.92 -20.27 9.93
CA TYR A 20 6.24 -18.84 10.11
C TYR A 20 7.31 -18.40 9.11
N LYS A 21 8.29 -19.27 8.82
CA LYS A 21 9.43 -18.94 7.97
C LYS A 21 9.00 -18.74 6.51
N THR A 22 8.14 -19.63 6.03
CA THR A 22 7.56 -19.58 4.67
C THR A 22 6.59 -18.40 4.46
N ARG A 23 5.88 -17.94 5.50
CA ARG A 23 4.96 -16.79 5.39
C ARG A 23 5.65 -15.42 5.39
N PHE A 24 6.85 -15.30 5.95
CA PHE A 24 7.54 -14.01 6.10
C PHE A 24 8.82 -13.88 5.24
N GLU A 25 9.52 -14.96 4.89
CA GLU A 25 10.79 -14.90 4.13
C GLU A 25 10.61 -15.03 2.60
N GLY A 26 9.43 -15.46 2.12
CA GLY A 26 9.21 -15.83 0.70
C GLY A 26 8.46 -14.83 -0.19
N ILE A 27 7.90 -13.75 0.35
CA ILE A 27 7.19 -12.74 -0.44
C ILE A 27 7.69 -11.36 -0.02
N ALA A 28 8.77 -10.89 -0.66
CA ALA A 28 9.16 -9.49 -0.54
C ALA A 28 7.99 -8.64 -1.05
N MET A 29 7.24 -8.00 -0.14
CA MET A 29 6.11 -7.15 -0.54
C MET A 29 6.63 -6.04 -1.46
N PRO A 30 6.28 -6.07 -2.76
CA PRO A 30 6.85 -5.12 -3.70
C PRO A 30 6.30 -3.74 -3.38
N LYS A 31 7.17 -2.73 -3.45
CA LYS A 31 6.77 -1.35 -3.32
C LYS A 31 5.71 -1.02 -4.37
N ARG A 32 4.50 -0.68 -3.92
CA ARG A 32 3.39 -0.33 -4.81
C ARG A 32 3.58 1.07 -5.39
N THR A 33 3.02 1.32 -6.57
CA THR A 33 3.17 2.56 -7.34
C THR A 33 2.74 3.80 -6.56
N HIS A 34 1.58 3.73 -5.90
CA HIS A 34 1.09 4.83 -5.10
C HIS A 34 1.69 4.77 -3.69
N GLN A 35 2.68 5.63 -3.46
CA GLN A 35 3.21 5.91 -2.13
C GLN A 35 2.65 7.26 -1.66
N PRO A 36 1.68 7.25 -0.71
CA PRO A 36 0.93 8.45 -0.35
C PRO A 36 1.84 9.48 0.34
N LYS A 37 1.76 10.74 -0.13
CA LYS A 37 2.51 11.87 0.46
C LYS A 37 1.78 13.19 0.23
N ASN A 38 1.13 13.70 1.27
CA ASN A 38 0.24 14.88 1.22
C ASN A 38 0.95 16.14 0.68
N ARG A 39 2.16 16.44 1.16
CA ARG A 39 2.92 17.62 0.72
C ARG A 39 3.28 17.57 -0.77
N ARG A 40 3.56 16.37 -1.32
CA ARG A 40 3.85 16.19 -2.76
C ARG A 40 2.57 16.35 -3.58
N GLN A 41 1.47 15.76 -3.13
CA GLN A 41 0.17 15.83 -3.79
C GLN A 41 -0.33 17.28 -3.88
N ALA A 42 -0.31 18.03 -2.76
CA ALA A 42 -0.73 19.43 -2.74
C ALA A 42 0.13 20.32 -3.66
N ARG A 43 1.45 20.15 -3.67
CA ARG A 43 2.37 20.92 -4.53
C ARG A 43 2.23 20.64 -6.02
N LYS A 44 1.91 19.40 -6.40
CA LYS A 44 1.87 18.96 -7.81
C LYS A 44 0.48 18.99 -8.42
N GLN A 45 -0.54 18.58 -7.65
CA GLN A 45 -1.91 18.35 -8.15
C GLN A 45 -2.96 19.28 -7.54
N GLY A 46 -2.62 20.01 -6.48
CA GLY A 46 -3.53 20.92 -5.78
C GLY A 46 -3.88 22.18 -6.56
N PHE A 47 -4.86 22.93 -6.05
CA PHE A 47 -5.44 24.11 -6.70
C PHE A 47 -4.41 25.16 -7.13
N ARG A 48 -3.51 25.56 -6.22
CA ARG A 48 -2.48 26.58 -6.51
C ARG A 48 -1.57 26.19 -7.68
N ALA A 49 -1.25 24.90 -7.81
CA ALA A 49 -0.43 24.41 -8.92
C ALA A 49 -1.17 24.47 -10.25
N ARG A 50 -2.48 24.15 -10.26
CA ARG A 50 -3.33 24.26 -11.44
C ARG A 50 -3.54 25.70 -11.86
N MET A 51 -3.82 26.61 -10.92
CA MET A 51 -4.01 28.02 -11.24
C MET A 51 -2.76 28.68 -11.85
N ARG A 52 -1.56 28.21 -11.50
CA ARG A 52 -0.31 28.75 -12.03
C ARG A 52 0.00 28.30 -13.47
N LYS A 53 -0.32 27.05 -13.84
CA LYS A 53 0.20 26.43 -15.07
C LYS A 53 -0.82 25.66 -15.92
N ALA A 54 -2.01 25.38 -15.39
CA ALA A 54 -3.00 24.49 -16.01
C ALA A 54 -4.43 24.90 -15.63
N VAL A 55 -4.76 26.19 -15.84
CA VAL A 55 -6.07 26.76 -15.49
C VAL A 55 -7.19 26.10 -16.30
N ASP A 56 -6.92 25.70 -17.54
CA ASP A 56 -7.91 25.12 -18.42
C ASP A 56 -8.47 23.79 -17.89
N VAL A 57 -7.66 23.02 -17.15
CA VAL A 57 -8.14 21.84 -16.43
C VAL A 57 -9.25 22.20 -15.44
N ILE A 58 -9.12 23.33 -14.72
CA ILE A 58 -10.14 23.79 -13.78
C ILE A 58 -11.39 24.26 -14.54
N LYS A 59 -11.22 25.00 -15.63
CA LYS A 59 -12.33 25.46 -16.48
C LYS A 59 -13.13 24.27 -17.03
N SER A 60 -12.48 23.31 -17.66
CA SER A 60 -13.14 22.10 -18.19
C SER A 60 -13.83 21.29 -17.09
N ARG A 61 -13.23 21.21 -15.89
CA ARG A 61 -13.85 20.50 -14.75
C ARG A 61 -15.09 21.23 -14.22
N ARG A 62 -15.10 22.57 -14.22
CA ARG A 62 -16.27 23.39 -13.88
C ARG A 62 -17.38 23.23 -14.91
N LEU A 63 -17.06 23.32 -16.20
CA LEU A 63 -18.02 23.13 -17.28
C LEU A 63 -18.67 21.73 -17.24
N LYS A 64 -17.89 20.71 -16.87
CA LYS A 64 -18.40 19.35 -16.64
C LYS A 64 -19.20 19.18 -15.33
N GLY A 65 -19.25 20.18 -14.46
CA GLY A 65 -19.98 20.13 -13.19
C GLY A 65 -19.34 19.26 -12.11
N ARG A 66 -18.01 19.06 -12.11
CA ARG A 66 -17.34 18.22 -11.10
C ARG A 66 -17.37 18.91 -9.72
N LYS A 67 -17.96 18.25 -8.72
CA LYS A 67 -17.99 18.72 -7.30
C LYS A 67 -16.59 19.02 -6.74
N LYS A 68 -15.62 18.13 -6.97
CA LYS A 68 -14.22 18.31 -6.55
C LYS A 68 -13.36 18.73 -7.75
N LEU A 69 -12.82 19.95 -7.73
CA LEU A 69 -12.05 20.50 -8.87
C LEU A 69 -10.56 20.13 -8.84
N THR A 70 -9.96 19.99 -7.67
CA THR A 70 -8.58 19.51 -7.51
C THR A 70 -8.48 18.49 -6.39
N VAL A 71 -7.36 17.77 -6.35
CA VAL A 71 -7.06 16.78 -5.32
C VAL A 71 -6.84 17.45 -3.97
#